data_AF-A0A8T9MWY3-F1
#
_entry.id   AF-A0A8T9MWY3-F1
#
_cell.length_a   1.000
_cell.length_b   1.000
_cell.length_c   1.000
_cell.angle_alpha   90.00
_cell.angle_beta   90.00
_cell.angle_gamma   90.00
#
_symmetry.space_group_name_H-M   'P 1'
#
loop_
_entity.id
_entity.type
_entity.pdbx_description
1 polymer ?
#
loop_
_entity_poly.entity_id
_entity_poly.type
_entity_poly.pdbx_seq_one_letter_code
_entity_poly.pdbx_strand_id
1 'polypeptide(L)'
;MMGYSNFNMRLDDKLRADAYPVLEQYGLTPSQAVRMFFNQIARTGKVPLSFDWAAPNAATLAAIAELESGGGSTYADADEALRAMRAMADEEHG
;
A
#
# COMPACT_ATOMS: atom_id res chain seq x y z
N MET A 1 -29.88 -3.85 -8.92
CA MET A 1 -29.32 -4.98 -9.69
C MET A 1 -27.83 -5.05 -9.38
N MET A 2 -27.33 -6.18 -8.87
CA MET A 2 -25.89 -6.43 -8.84
C MET A 2 -25.45 -6.73 -10.28
N GLY A 3 -24.62 -5.86 -10.85
CA GLY A 3 -23.95 -6.11 -12.12
C GLY A 3 -22.80 -7.09 -11.92
N TYR A 4 -22.67 -8.07 -12.82
CA TYR A 4 -21.48 -8.91 -12.88
C TYR A 4 -20.55 -8.35 -13.96
N SER A 5 -19.29 -8.13 -13.59
CA SER A 5 -18.24 -7.72 -14.53
C SER A 5 -17.23 -8.84 -14.67
N ASN A 6 -16.84 -9.14 -15.91
CA ASN A 6 -15.79 -10.12 -16.18
C ASN A 6 -14.41 -9.51 -15.89
N PHE A 7 -13.56 -10.26 -15.19
CA PHE A 7 -12.18 -9.88 -14.88
C PHE A 7 -11.24 -10.88 -15.56
N ASN A 8 -10.42 -10.41 -16.49
CA ASN A 8 -9.40 -11.21 -17.16
C ASN A 8 -8.01 -10.77 -16.69
N MET A 9 -7.19 -11.74 -16.29
CA MET A 9 -5.83 -11.52 -15.84
C MET A 9 -4.89 -12.41 -16.65
N ARG A 10 -3.77 -11.84 -17.11
CA ARG A 10 -2.69 -12.60 -17.71
C ARG A 10 -1.75 -13.09 -16.61
N LEU A 11 -1.42 -14.37 -16.66
CA LEU A 11 -0.50 -15.02 -15.74
C LEU A 11 0.55 -15.74 -16.59
N ASP A 12 1.83 -15.50 -16.33
CA ASP A 12 2.90 -16.27 -16.96
C ASP A 12 2.89 -17.72 -16.47
N ASP A 13 3.49 -18.60 -17.26
CA ASP A 13 3.42 -20.04 -17.02
C ASP A 13 4.14 -20.47 -15.74
N LYS A 14 5.20 -19.75 -15.36
CA LYS A 14 5.93 -20.02 -14.12
C LYS A 14 5.05 -19.70 -12.91
N LEU A 15 4.48 -18.49 -12.87
CA LEU A 15 3.60 -18.08 -11.77
C LEU A 15 2.37 -18.97 -11.66
N ARG A 16 1.80 -19.42 -12.79
CA ARG A 16 0.71 -20.40 -12.81
C ARG A 16 1.13 -21.72 -12.16
N ALA A 17 2.26 -22.28 -12.59
CA ALA A 17 2.76 -23.56 -12.09
C ALA A 17 3.09 -23.51 -10.60
N ASP A 18 3.59 -22.38 -10.10
CA ASP A 18 3.94 -22.21 -8.69
C ASP A 18 2.69 -22.00 -7.81
N ALA A 19 1.70 -21.21 -8.28
CA ALA A 19 0.56 -20.81 -7.46
C ALA A 19 -0.57 -21.85 -7.40
N TYR A 20 -0.84 -22.56 -8.51
CA TYR A 20 -2.01 -23.44 -8.62
C TYR A 20 -1.98 -24.61 -7.63
N PRO A 21 -0.87 -25.34 -7.47
CA PRO A 21 -0.78 -26.42 -6.49
C PRO A 21 -1.03 -25.95 -5.06
N VAL A 22 -0.57 -24.74 -4.72
CA VAL A 22 -0.80 -24.15 -3.39
C VAL A 22 -2.29 -23.88 -3.20
N LEU A 23 -2.95 -23.25 -4.18
CA LEU A 23 -4.40 -23.00 -4.10
C LEU A 23 -5.20 -24.31 -3.98
N GLU A 24 -4.82 -25.35 -4.71
CA GLU A 24 -5.44 -26.68 -4.65
C GLU A 24 -5.28 -27.34 -3.28
N GLN A 25 -4.14 -27.18 -2.61
CA GLN A 25 -3.93 -27.66 -1.23
C GLN A 25 -4.92 -27.02 -0.24
N TYR A 26 -5.32 -25.78 -0.49
CA TYR A 26 -6.36 -25.09 0.28
C TYR A 26 -7.79 -25.34 -0.24
N GLY A 27 -7.96 -26.15 -1.29
CA GLY A 27 -9.25 -26.41 -1.93
C GLY A 27 -9.84 -25.19 -2.63
N LEU A 28 -9.00 -24.24 -3.05
CA LEU A 28 -9.40 -22.98 -3.67
C LEU A 28 -9.15 -23.00 -5.18
N THR A 29 -10.13 -22.49 -5.93
CA THR A 29 -9.90 -22.11 -7.33
C THR A 29 -9.21 -20.74 -7.41
N PRO A 30 -8.46 -20.45 -8.48
CA PRO A 30 -7.86 -19.13 -8.69
C PRO A 30 -8.87 -17.98 -8.60
N SER A 31 -10.05 -18.14 -9.20
CA SER A 31 -11.11 -17.13 -9.15
C SER A 31 -11.62 -16.87 -7.72
N GLN A 32 -11.72 -17.90 -6.88
CA GLN A 32 -12.08 -17.73 -5.47
C GLN A 32 -11.02 -16.95 -4.71
N ALA A 33 -9.74 -17.30 -4.90
CA ALA A 33 -8.63 -16.61 -4.25
C ALA A 33 -8.59 -15.12 -4.63
N VAL A 34 -8.72 -14.80 -5.92
CA VAL A 34 -8.78 -13.41 -6.41
C VAL A 34 -9.99 -12.66 -5.83
N ARG A 35 -11.16 -13.30 -5.75
CA ARG A 35 -12.35 -12.69 -5.14
C ARG A 35 -12.15 -12.42 -3.65
N MET A 36 -11.51 -13.34 -2.93
CA MET A 36 -11.16 -13.15 -1.51
C MET A 36 -10.20 -11.98 -1.31
N PHE A 37 -9.19 -11.87 -2.19
CA PHE A 37 -8.25 -10.75 -2.19
C PHE A 37 -8.97 -9.40 -2.34
N PHE A 38 -9.85 -9.25 -3.34
CA PHE A 38 -10.62 -8.01 -3.51
C PHE A 38 -11.56 -7.72 -2.34
N ASN A 39 -12.21 -8.75 -1.79
CA ASN A 39 -13.04 -8.59 -0.59
C ASN A 39 -12.22 -8.09 0.61
N GLN A 40 -10.99 -8.57 0.77
CA GLN A 40 -10.13 -8.13 1.86
C GLN A 40 -9.69 -6.66 1.67
N ILE A 41 -9.39 -6.24 0.44
CA ILE A 41 -9.14 -4.83 0.13
C ILE A 41 -10.35 -3.98 0.49
N ALA A 42 -11.53 -4.35 0.01
CA ALA A 42 -12.77 -3.62 0.26
C ALA A 42 -13.10 -3.52 1.77
N ARG A 43 -12.80 -4.57 2.54
CA ARG A 43 -13.06 -4.61 3.99
C ARG A 43 -12.04 -3.84 4.82
N THR A 44 -10.77 -3.81 4.40
CA THR A 44 -9.68 -3.26 5.22
C THR A 44 -9.19 -1.89 4.74
N GLY A 45 -9.59 -1.47 3.53
CA GLY A 45 -9.11 -0.23 2.90
C GLY A 45 -7.62 -0.26 2.52
N LYS A 46 -6.95 -1.42 2.60
CA LYS A 46 -5.52 -1.57 2.30
C LYS A 46 -5.26 -2.82 1.46
N VAL A 47 -4.15 -2.83 0.74
CA VAL A 47 -3.70 -4.00 -0.03
C VAL A 47 -3.09 -5.03 0.94
N PRO A 48 -3.64 -6.26 1.03
CA PRO A 48 -3.20 -7.27 1.99
C PRO A 48 -2.00 -8.08 1.50
N LEU A 49 -0.98 -7.38 0.99
CA LEU A 49 0.29 -7.96 0.59
C LEU A 49 1.38 -7.38 1.47
N SER A 50 2.38 -8.20 1.79
CA SER A 50 3.64 -7.70 2.32
C SER A 50 4.49 -7.20 1.15
N PHE A 51 4.99 -5.98 1.29
CA PHE A 51 5.93 -5.37 0.35
C PHE A 51 7.35 -5.36 0.94
N ASP A 52 7.65 -6.28 1.85
CA ASP A 52 8.93 -6.29 2.61
C ASP A 52 10.13 -6.58 1.70
N TRP A 53 9.89 -6.98 0.45
CA TRP A 53 10.87 -7.14 -0.63
C TRP A 53 11.12 -5.83 -1.41
N ALA A 54 10.23 -4.85 -1.31
CA ALA A 54 10.40 -3.54 -1.91
C ALA A 54 11.20 -2.68 -0.94
N ALA A 55 12.47 -2.43 -1.26
CA ALA A 55 13.22 -1.38 -0.59
C ALA A 55 12.42 -0.07 -0.61
N PRO A 56 12.48 0.77 0.44
CA PRO A 56 11.77 2.04 0.46
C PRO A 56 12.05 2.80 -0.83
N ASN A 57 11.01 3.40 -1.42
CA ASN A 57 11.20 4.13 -2.66
C ASN A 57 12.21 5.27 -2.45
N ALA A 58 12.88 5.70 -3.51
CA ALA A 58 13.96 6.69 -3.41
C ALA A 58 13.55 7.99 -2.71
N ALA A 59 12.28 8.39 -2.82
CA ALA A 59 11.74 9.56 -2.13
C ALA A 59 11.67 9.35 -0.61
N THR A 60 11.23 8.17 -0.15
CA THR A 60 11.24 7.82 1.28
C THR A 60 12.67 7.74 1.83
N LEU A 61 13.61 7.16 1.09
CA LEU A 61 15.02 7.12 1.49
C LEU A 61 15.63 8.53 1.57
N ALA A 62 15.31 9.41 0.62
CA ALA A 62 15.77 10.79 0.63
C ALA A 62 15.22 11.57 1.83
N ALA A 63 13.92 11.42 2.14
CA ALA A 63 13.30 12.06 3.29
C ALA A 63 13.91 11.59 4.62
N ILE A 64 14.24 10.30 4.74
CA ILE A 64 14.94 9.77 5.92
C ILE A 64 16.35 10.37 6.03
N ALA A 65 17.10 10.41 4.93
CA ALA A 65 18.44 11.00 4.91
C ALA A 65 18.44 12.51 5.23
N GLU A 66 17.43 13.25 4.75
CA GLU A 66 17.24 14.66 5.05
C GLU A 66 17.00 14.88 6.55
N LEU A 67 16.10 14.10 7.16
CA LEU A 67 15.85 14.14 8.60
C LEU A 67 17.11 13.77 9.42
N GLU A 68 17.83 12.71 9.03
CA GLU A 68 19.07 12.29 9.69
C GLU A 68 20.20 13.33 9.56
N SER A 69 20.23 14.08 8.46
CA SER A 69 21.19 15.16 8.24
C SER A 69 20.87 16.46 9.01
N GLY A 70 19.76 16.47 9.77
CA GLY A 70 19.34 17.61 10.58
C GLY A 70 18.40 18.58 9.85
N GLY A 71 17.82 18.19 8.71
CA GLY A 71 16.82 18.96 7.97
C GLY A 71 15.42 18.97 8.61
N GLY A 72 15.22 18.26 9.72
CA GLY A 72 13.93 18.20 10.41
C GLY A 72 13.69 19.37 11.37
N SER A 73 12.47 19.91 11.36
CA SER A 73 12.01 20.85 12.38
C SER A 73 11.69 20.12 13.68
N THR A 74 12.25 20.59 14.79
CA THR A 74 11.90 20.11 16.15
C THR A 74 10.96 21.10 16.81
N TYR A 75 9.90 20.59 17.45
CA TYR A 75 8.93 21.39 18.19
C TYR A 75 8.91 20.92 19.65
N ALA A 76 8.69 21.84 20.58
CA ALA A 76 8.72 21.55 22.02
C ALA A 76 7.50 20.74 22.47
N ASP A 77 6.35 20.92 21.82
CA ASP A 77 5.13 20.19 22.09
C ASP A 77 4.27 19.97 20.83
N ALA A 78 3.28 19.07 20.95
CA ALA A 78 2.39 18.72 19.85
C ALA A 78 1.52 19.90 19.37
N ASP A 79 1.29 20.89 20.25
CA ASP A 79 0.46 22.06 19.95
C ASP A 79 1.24 23.07 19.10
N GLU A 80 2.54 23.23 19.35
CA GLU A 80 3.48 23.99 18.55
C GLU A 80 3.69 23.35 17.16
N ALA A 81 3.85 22.03 17.10
CA ALA A 81 3.94 21.30 15.82
C ALA A 81 2.68 21.48 14.97
N LEU A 82 1.50 21.40 15.59
CA LEU A 82 0.21 21.57 14.89
C LEU A 82 0.00 23.01 14.40
N ARG A 83 0.42 24.01 15.18
CA ARG A 83 0.40 25.42 14.75
C ARG A 83 1.31 25.65 13.55
N ALA A 84 2.52 25.10 13.57
CA ALA A 84 3.47 25.22 12.47
C ALA A 84 2.96 24.53 11.18
N MET A 85 2.39 23.33 11.30
CA MET A 85 1.78 22.64 10.14
C MET A 85 0.61 23.43 9.53
N ARG A 86 -0.24 24.03 10.37
CA ARG A 86 -1.36 24.86 9.89
C ARG A 86 -0.86 26.13 9.20
N ALA A 87 0.13 26.82 9.77
CA ALA A 87 0.71 28.00 9.16
C ALA A 87 1.35 27.70 7.79
N MET A 88 2.06 26.58 7.64
CA MET A 88 2.63 26.17 6.34
C MET A 88 1.55 25.79 5.31
N ALA A 89 0.44 25.17 5.74
CA ALA A 89 -0.67 24.83 4.85
C ALA A 89 -1.42 26.09 4.33
N ASP A 90 -1.45 27.16 5.12
CA ASP A 90 -2.09 28.42 4.74
C ASP A 90 -1.20 29.27 3.80
N GLU A 91 0.14 29.10 3.83
CA GLU A 91 1.09 29.81 2.96
C GLU A 91 1.16 29.25 1.52
N GLU A 92 0.85 27.97 1.29
CA GLU A 92 0.83 27.37 -0.07
C GLU A 92 -0.47 27.66 -0.87
N HIS A 93 -1.41 28.42 -0.28
CA HIS A 93 -2.65 28.86 -0.94
C HIS A 93 -2.77 30.38 -1.09
N GLY A 94 -1.64 31.10 -1.03
CA GLY A 94 -1.53 32.54 -1.32
C GLY A 94 -1.06 32.85 -2.74
#